data_AF-A0A354HDY4-F1
#
_entry.id   AF-A0A354HDY4-F1
#
_cell.length_a   1.000
_cell.length_b   1.000
_cell.length_c   1.000
_cell.angle_alpha   90.00
_cell.angle_beta   90.00
_cell.angle_gamma   90.00
#
_symmetry.space_group_name_H-M   'P 1'
#
loop_
_entity.id
_entity.type
_entity.pdbx_description
1 polymer ?
#
loop_
_entity_poly.entity_id
_entity_poly.type
_entity_poly.pdbx_seq_one_letter_code
_entity_poly.pdbx_strand_id
1 'polypeptide(L)'
;MAEKKQKNEDRSAASYYNLKTDAVERLVNAKDAPEVSDKEIREYTAKRKFRLPMWLKIVLVKFWFAGAVCYFFLWGLGIYLHGLDLMLVLAIGLGLVTDLMVNRFLRNFETEKGENDKWMMVTVRKFWSVFLNVLYAAVLLYCVFQTYYTANVLMGVNPNVDSTQEEGMLGVEPILFGLLYLGFDILFIFVKRTLINIFRDAREKAAGSRK
;
A
#
# COMPACT_ATOMS: atom_id res chain seq x y z
N MET A 1 24.14 64.86 1.02
CA MET A 1 23.31 63.63 1.14
C MET A 1 23.72 62.49 0.20
N ALA A 2 24.62 62.69 -0.78
CA ALA A 2 25.01 61.66 -1.75
C ALA A 2 26.06 60.63 -1.22
N GLU A 3 27.00 61.04 -0.37
CA GLU A 3 28.10 60.16 0.08
C GLU A 3 27.66 59.02 1.02
N LYS A 4 26.55 59.17 1.74
CA LYS A 4 26.02 58.12 2.64
C LYS A 4 25.39 56.95 1.88
N LYS A 5 24.96 57.16 0.63
CA LYS A 5 24.32 56.13 -0.20
C LYS A 5 25.35 55.22 -0.86
N GLN A 6 26.43 55.80 -1.40
CA GLN A 6 27.52 55.09 -2.07
C GLN A 6 28.28 54.13 -1.14
N LYS A 7 28.55 54.55 0.10
CA LYS A 7 29.24 53.72 1.10
C LYS A 7 28.44 52.49 1.55
N ASN A 8 27.13 52.49 1.33
CA ASN A 8 26.23 51.38 1.67
C ASN A 8 26.09 50.37 0.51
N GLU A 9 26.18 50.82 -0.74
CA GLU A 9 26.18 49.95 -1.92
C GLU A 9 27.50 49.18 -2.06
N ASP A 10 28.65 49.79 -1.77
CA ASP A 10 29.95 49.09 -1.77
C ASP A 10 30.04 48.01 -0.68
N ARG A 11 29.43 48.24 0.49
CA ARG A 11 29.33 47.22 1.55
C ARG A 11 28.40 46.06 1.16
N SER A 12 27.36 46.33 0.36
CA SER A 12 26.42 45.33 -0.16
C SER A 12 27.08 44.43 -1.21
N ALA A 13 27.83 45.01 -2.14
CA ALA A 13 28.55 44.26 -3.19
C ALA A 13 29.71 43.42 -2.63
N ALA A 14 30.45 43.94 -1.64
CA ALA A 14 31.51 43.18 -0.96
C ALA A 14 30.97 42.03 -0.09
N SER A 15 29.74 42.15 0.43
CA SER A 15 29.07 41.09 1.20
C SER A 15 28.58 39.93 0.31
N TYR A 16 28.35 40.18 -0.98
CA TYR A 16 27.87 39.16 -1.93
C TYR A 16 28.92 38.08 -2.25
N TYR A 17 30.21 38.42 -2.11
CA TYR A 17 31.36 37.52 -2.29
C TYR A 17 32.02 37.10 -0.97
N ASN A 18 31.40 37.41 0.17
CA ASN A 18 31.78 36.78 1.44
C ASN A 18 31.33 35.32 1.36
N LEU A 19 32.16 34.50 0.70
CA LEU A 19 32.14 33.05 0.85
C LEU A 19 32.09 32.79 2.33
N LYS A 20 30.99 32.20 2.79
CA LYS A 20 30.86 31.73 4.17
C LYS A 20 31.87 30.59 4.31
N THR A 21 33.12 30.95 4.57
CA THR A 21 34.27 30.04 4.70
C THR A 21 33.97 29.00 5.76
N ASP A 22 33.27 29.37 6.84
CA ASP A 22 32.76 28.45 7.86
C ASP A 22 31.75 27.42 7.31
N ALA A 23 30.88 27.81 6.37
CA ALA A 23 29.97 26.86 5.71
C ALA A 23 30.71 25.94 4.72
N VAL A 24 31.71 26.45 4.01
CA VAL A 24 32.57 25.67 3.11
C VAL A 24 33.47 24.72 3.91
N GLU A 25 34.03 25.17 5.02
CA GLU A 25 34.87 24.39 5.94
C GLU A 25 34.05 23.30 6.64
N ARG A 26 32.80 23.59 7.02
CA ARG A 26 31.84 22.58 7.45
C ARG A 26 31.55 21.53 6.37
N LEU A 27 31.42 21.93 5.09
CA LEU A 27 31.18 21.01 3.98
C LEU A 27 32.42 20.18 3.62
N VAL A 28 33.62 20.76 3.71
CA VAL A 28 34.90 20.08 3.45
C VAL A 28 35.24 19.11 4.59
N ASN A 29 34.90 19.47 5.83
CA ASN A 29 35.04 18.61 7.01
C ASN A 29 33.82 17.70 7.26
N ALA A 30 32.77 17.75 6.41
CA ALA A 30 31.55 16.93 6.50
C ALA A 30 31.77 15.44 6.20
N LYS A 31 32.98 14.90 6.40
CA LYS A 31 33.16 13.45 6.52
C LYS A 31 32.44 12.90 7.75
N ASP A 32 32.21 13.75 8.76
CA ASP A 32 31.44 13.45 9.98
C ASP A 32 30.12 14.25 10.02
N ALA A 33 29.36 14.26 8.91
CA ALA A 33 27.97 14.74 8.99
C ALA A 33 27.19 13.85 9.98
N PRO A 34 26.44 14.41 10.95
CA PRO A 34 25.57 13.59 11.79
C PRO A 34 24.61 12.82 10.87
N GLU A 35 24.30 11.56 11.20
CA GLU A 35 23.28 10.80 10.46
C GLU A 35 21.94 11.52 10.56
N VAL A 36 21.64 12.35 9.55
CA VAL A 36 20.38 13.07 9.45
C VAL A 36 19.32 12.05 9.06
N SER A 37 18.27 11.93 9.87
CA SER A 37 17.19 11.00 9.56
C SER A 37 16.48 11.39 8.26
N ASP A 38 16.01 10.41 7.50
CA ASP A 38 15.25 10.61 6.26
C ASP A 38 14.04 11.55 6.43
N LYS A 39 13.51 11.65 7.67
CA LYS A 39 12.42 12.57 8.04
C LYS A 39 12.82 14.04 7.89
N GLU A 40 14.00 14.40 8.38
CA GLU A 40 14.48 15.79 8.42
C GLU A 40 14.85 16.27 7.00
N ILE A 41 15.45 15.41 6.18
CA ILE A 41 15.75 15.70 4.76
C ILE A 41 14.46 16.01 3.97
N ARG A 42 13.38 15.24 4.22
CA ARG A 42 12.09 15.44 3.56
C ARG A 42 11.35 16.69 4.00
N GLU A 43 11.52 17.11 5.25
CA GLU A 43 10.91 18.33 5.78
C GLU A 43 11.37 19.57 5.01
N TYR A 44 12.66 19.63 4.65
CA TYR A 44 13.24 20.73 3.88
C TYR A 44 13.02 20.60 2.36
N THR A 45 12.74 19.41 1.85
CA THR A 45 12.58 19.17 0.39
C THR A 45 11.13 19.36 -0.10
N ALA A 46 10.11 19.22 0.76
CA ALA A 46 8.72 19.10 0.32
C ALA A 46 7.88 20.40 0.46
N LYS A 47 8.00 21.33 -0.50
CA LYS A 47 6.95 22.35 -0.74
C LYS A 47 5.81 21.73 -1.57
N ARG A 48 4.71 21.24 -0.95
CA ARG A 48 3.47 20.98 -1.71
C ARG A 48 2.19 20.98 -0.87
N LYS A 49 1.18 21.66 -1.42
CA LYS A 49 -0.04 22.21 -0.75
C LYS A 49 -1.17 21.20 -0.45
N PHE A 50 -1.03 19.92 -0.82
CA PHE A 50 -2.03 18.89 -0.51
C PHE A 50 -1.36 17.64 0.03
N ARG A 51 -1.33 17.50 1.36
CA ARG A 51 -0.89 16.27 2.04
C ARG A 51 -2.11 15.35 2.23
N LEU A 52 -2.42 14.52 1.23
CA LEU A 52 -3.36 13.42 1.42
C LEU A 52 -2.83 12.50 2.55
N PRO A 53 -3.68 12.06 3.50
CA PRO A 53 -3.25 11.21 4.59
C PRO A 53 -2.73 9.88 4.03
N MET A 54 -1.69 9.33 4.66
CA MET A 54 -0.99 8.15 4.16
C MET A 54 -1.91 6.94 4.01
N TRP A 55 -2.81 6.72 4.97
CA TRP A 55 -3.77 5.61 4.92
C TRP A 55 -4.68 5.67 3.68
N LEU A 56 -5.09 6.86 3.26
CA LEU A 56 -5.98 7.02 2.10
C LEU A 56 -5.24 6.68 0.79
N LYS A 57 -3.96 7.04 0.68
CA LYS A 57 -3.13 6.65 -0.47
C LYS A 57 -3.00 5.14 -0.58
N ILE A 58 -2.80 4.47 0.56
CA ILE A 58 -2.67 3.01 0.66
C ILE A 58 -3.96 2.32 0.23
N VAL A 59 -5.10 2.77 0.78
CA VAL A 59 -6.43 2.24 0.43
C VAL A 59 -6.72 2.45 -1.05
N LEU A 60 -6.47 3.65 -1.58
CA LEU A 60 -6.70 3.96 -2.98
C LEU A 60 -5.88 3.08 -3.91
N VAL A 61 -4.59 2.87 -3.61
CA VAL A 61 -3.71 2.01 -4.40
C VAL A 61 -4.22 0.57 -4.40
N LYS A 62 -4.53 0.02 -3.23
CA LYS A 62 -5.05 -1.36 -3.12
C LYS A 62 -6.36 -1.55 -3.86
N PHE A 63 -7.31 -0.64 -3.66
CA PHE A 63 -8.60 -0.64 -4.34
C PHE A 63 -8.43 -0.58 -5.86
N TRP A 64 -7.61 0.35 -6.34
CA TRP A 64 -7.40 0.58 -7.76
C TRP A 64 -6.76 -0.63 -8.44
N PHE A 65 -5.70 -1.19 -7.86
CA PHE A 65 -5.04 -2.37 -8.44
C PHE A 65 -5.94 -3.60 -8.41
N ALA A 66 -6.73 -3.80 -7.35
CA ALA A 66 -7.70 -4.90 -7.31
C ALA A 66 -8.78 -4.77 -8.40
N GLY A 67 -9.33 -3.57 -8.57
CA GLY A 67 -10.29 -3.27 -9.64
C GLY A 67 -9.68 -3.41 -11.04
N ALA A 68 -8.44 -2.94 -11.24
CA ALA A 68 -7.74 -3.07 -12.51
C ALA A 68 -7.49 -4.54 -12.87
N VAL A 69 -7.07 -5.37 -11.91
CA VAL A 69 -6.90 -6.81 -12.15
C VAL A 69 -8.24 -7.46 -12.49
N CYS A 70 -9.32 -7.13 -11.79
CA CYS A 70 -10.67 -7.58 -12.16
C CYS A 70 -11.03 -7.20 -13.60
N TYR A 71 -10.82 -5.95 -14.00
CA TYR A 71 -11.13 -5.52 -15.36
C TYR A 71 -10.33 -6.28 -16.41
N PHE A 72 -9.01 -6.38 -16.27
CA PHE A 72 -8.18 -7.05 -17.28
C PHE A 72 -8.35 -8.57 -17.29
N PHE A 73 -8.52 -9.20 -16.13
CA PHE A 73 -8.56 -10.66 -16.02
C PHE A 73 -9.98 -11.20 -16.14
N LEU A 74 -10.93 -10.69 -15.36
CA LEU A 74 -12.31 -11.20 -15.40
C LEU A 74 -13.06 -10.74 -16.65
N TRP A 75 -12.96 -9.47 -17.03
CA TRP A 75 -13.66 -8.99 -18.23
C TRP A 75 -12.84 -9.19 -19.50
N GLY A 76 -11.52 -9.02 -19.44
CA GLY A 76 -10.63 -9.23 -20.58
C GLY A 76 -10.36 -10.71 -20.85
N LEU A 77 -9.65 -11.39 -19.94
CA LEU A 77 -9.32 -12.82 -20.12
C LEU A 77 -10.51 -13.77 -19.93
N GLY A 78 -11.57 -13.36 -19.24
CA GLY A 78 -12.78 -14.18 -19.04
C GLY A 78 -13.55 -14.49 -20.34
N ILE A 79 -13.21 -13.82 -21.44
CA ILE A 79 -13.71 -14.15 -22.79
C ILE A 79 -13.05 -15.44 -23.32
N TYR A 80 -11.82 -15.72 -22.90
CA TYR A 80 -11.02 -16.85 -23.40
C TYR A 80 -10.90 -18.00 -22.39
N LEU A 81 -10.95 -17.69 -21.09
CA LEU A 81 -10.81 -18.65 -20.00
C LEU A 81 -12.10 -18.69 -19.18
N HIS A 82 -12.52 -19.89 -18.79
CA HIS A 82 -13.74 -20.10 -18.01
C HIS A 82 -13.49 -20.98 -16.79
N GLY A 83 -14.39 -20.89 -15.79
CA GLY A 83 -14.40 -21.77 -14.63
C GLY A 83 -13.14 -21.68 -13.77
N LEU A 84 -12.57 -22.84 -13.44
CA LEU A 84 -11.43 -22.95 -12.52
C LEU A 84 -10.15 -22.33 -13.07
N ASP A 85 -9.93 -22.39 -14.39
CA ASP A 85 -8.73 -21.84 -15.02
C ASP A 85 -8.69 -20.32 -14.87
N LEU A 86 -9.84 -19.66 -15.06
CA LEU A 86 -9.99 -18.22 -14.84
C LEU A 86 -9.71 -17.85 -13.38
N MET A 87 -10.23 -18.62 -12.42
CA MET A 87 -10.00 -18.38 -10.99
C MET A 87 -8.52 -18.52 -10.61
N LEU A 88 -7.85 -19.55 -11.15
CA LEU A 88 -6.43 -19.79 -10.91
C LEU A 88 -5.58 -18.67 -11.50
N VAL A 89 -5.84 -18.26 -12.74
CA VAL A 89 -5.11 -17.15 -13.39
C VAL A 89 -5.38 -15.83 -12.67
N LEU A 90 -6.61 -15.59 -12.20
CA LEU A 90 -6.96 -14.41 -11.41
C LEU A 90 -6.22 -14.39 -10.07
N ALA A 91 -6.14 -15.53 -9.36
CA ALA A 91 -5.40 -15.65 -8.10
C ALA A 91 -3.91 -15.36 -8.29
N ILE A 92 -3.31 -15.92 -9.34
CA ILE A 92 -1.92 -15.66 -9.71
C ILE A 92 -1.73 -14.19 -10.06
N GLY A 93 -2.61 -13.61 -10.90
CA GLY A 93 -2.56 -12.21 -11.30
C GLY A 93 -2.64 -11.25 -10.11
N LEU A 94 -3.61 -11.46 -9.22
CA LEU A 94 -3.75 -10.67 -7.99
C LEU A 94 -2.55 -10.82 -7.06
N GLY A 95 -2.05 -12.05 -6.86
CA GLY A 95 -0.89 -12.30 -6.02
C GLY A 95 0.37 -11.61 -6.55
N LEU A 96 0.61 -11.69 -7.86
CA LEU A 96 1.73 -11.04 -8.54
C LEU A 96 1.62 -9.51 -8.50
N VAL A 97 0.46 -8.95 -8.82
CA VAL A 97 0.24 -7.50 -8.76
C VAL A 97 0.37 -6.99 -7.33
N THR A 98 -0.13 -7.75 -6.35
CA THR A 98 0.00 -7.41 -4.93
C THR A 98 1.48 -7.40 -4.50
N ASP A 99 2.26 -8.40 -4.89
CA ASP A 99 3.67 -8.48 -4.52
C ASP A 99 4.56 -7.46 -5.25
N LEU A 100 4.44 -7.40 -6.57
CA LEU A 100 5.35 -6.64 -7.43
C LEU A 100 4.99 -5.16 -7.53
N MET A 101 3.69 -4.84 -7.50
CA MET A 101 3.20 -3.47 -7.65
C MET A 101 2.78 -2.91 -6.30
N VAL A 102 1.74 -3.47 -5.67
CA VAL A 102 1.14 -2.88 -4.46
C VAL A 102 2.17 -2.80 -3.34
N ASN A 103 2.82 -3.89 -2.97
CA ASN A 103 3.82 -3.90 -1.89
C ASN A 103 5.01 -2.99 -2.20
N ARG A 104 5.40 -2.86 -3.48
CA ARG A 104 6.46 -1.94 -3.90
C ARG A 104 6.04 -0.48 -3.78
N PHE A 105 4.81 -0.14 -4.16
CA PHE A 105 4.24 1.19 -3.95
C PHE A 105 4.12 1.53 -2.46
N LEU A 106 3.66 0.59 -1.63
CA LEU A 106 3.54 0.79 -0.19
C LEU A 106 4.91 1.07 0.45
N ARG A 107 5.95 0.33 0.06
CA ARG A 107 7.32 0.57 0.52
C ARG A 107 7.87 1.92 0.06
N ASN A 108 7.54 2.37 -1.16
CA ASN A 108 7.94 3.70 -1.64
C ASN A 108 7.25 4.86 -0.91
N PHE A 109 6.08 4.61 -0.31
CA PHE A 109 5.38 5.60 0.49
C PHE A 109 5.82 5.64 1.95
N GLU A 110 6.66 4.70 2.40
CA GLU A 110 7.18 4.68 3.77
C GLU A 110 8.01 5.94 4.05
N THR A 111 7.73 6.60 5.19
CA THR A 111 8.61 7.66 5.71
C THR A 111 9.71 7.05 6.57
N GLU A 112 9.39 5.97 7.28
CA GLU A 112 10.32 5.12 8.02
C GLU A 112 10.22 3.67 7.57
N LYS A 113 11.36 2.97 7.55
CA LYS A 113 11.42 1.55 7.16
C LYS A 113 10.41 0.73 7.98
N GLY A 114 9.44 0.12 7.30
CA GLY A 114 8.43 -0.75 7.91
C GLY A 114 7.17 -0.04 8.44
N GLU A 115 7.02 1.27 8.23
CA GLU A 115 5.81 2.00 8.64
C GLU A 115 4.53 1.45 8.00
N ASN A 116 4.65 0.97 6.75
CA ASN A 116 3.53 0.45 5.95
C ASN A 116 3.39 -1.06 6.02
N ASP A 117 4.28 -1.78 6.70
CA ASP A 117 4.19 -3.24 6.92
C ASP A 117 2.89 -3.64 7.61
N LYS A 118 2.34 -2.74 8.43
CA LYS A 118 1.05 -2.91 9.10
C LYS A 118 -0.11 -3.07 8.12
N TRP A 119 0.02 -2.55 6.90
CA TRP A 119 -0.96 -2.65 5.83
C TRP A 119 -0.67 -3.80 4.85
N MET A 120 0.36 -4.62 5.08
CA MET A 120 0.70 -5.75 4.21
C MET A 120 0.48 -7.06 4.97
N MET A 121 -0.20 -8.03 4.33
CA MET A 121 -0.37 -9.35 4.94
C MET A 121 0.95 -10.13 4.95
N VAL A 122 1.64 -10.15 3.81
CA VAL A 122 2.95 -10.78 3.61
C VAL A 122 3.99 -9.69 3.45
N THR A 123 4.86 -9.53 4.46
CA THR A 123 5.95 -8.52 4.47
C THR A 123 7.30 -9.11 4.07
N VAL A 124 7.35 -10.41 3.76
CA VAL A 124 8.58 -11.13 3.41
C VAL A 124 9.18 -10.52 2.14
N ARG A 125 10.52 -10.41 2.07
CA ARG A 125 11.24 -9.79 0.94
C ARG A 125 11.93 -10.80 0.01
N LYS A 126 11.71 -12.09 0.25
CA LYS A 126 12.33 -13.20 -0.48
C LYS A 126 11.40 -13.68 -1.60
N PHE A 127 11.89 -14.53 -2.50
CA PHE A 127 11.10 -15.18 -3.56
C PHE A 127 9.79 -15.82 -3.03
N TRP A 128 9.81 -16.33 -1.81
CA TRP A 128 8.64 -16.85 -1.10
C TRP A 128 7.49 -15.85 -0.93
N SER A 129 7.76 -14.54 -0.98
CA SER A 129 6.75 -13.49 -0.88
C SER A 129 5.69 -13.61 -1.98
N VAL A 130 6.12 -13.85 -3.23
CA VAL A 130 5.22 -14.01 -4.37
C VAL A 130 4.28 -15.19 -4.13
N PHE A 131 4.84 -16.36 -3.79
CA PHE A 131 4.05 -17.56 -3.56
C PHE A 131 3.03 -17.38 -2.44
N LEU A 132 3.44 -16.78 -1.31
CA LEU A 132 2.55 -16.50 -0.19
C LEU A 132 1.47 -15.47 -0.55
N ASN A 133 1.79 -14.44 -1.35
CA ASN A 133 0.83 -13.47 -1.83
C ASN A 133 -0.17 -14.08 -2.82
N VAL A 134 0.24 -15.03 -3.67
CA VAL A 134 -0.67 -15.78 -4.55
C VAL A 134 -1.60 -16.67 -3.74
N LEU A 135 -1.09 -17.41 -2.75
CA LEU A 135 -1.94 -18.22 -1.87
C LEU A 135 -2.93 -17.35 -1.10
N TYR A 136 -2.45 -16.22 -0.57
CA TYR A 136 -3.30 -15.24 0.11
C TYR A 136 -4.38 -14.67 -0.82
N ALA A 137 -4.03 -14.30 -2.05
CA ALA A 137 -4.97 -13.82 -3.04
C ALA A 137 -6.02 -14.88 -3.39
N ALA A 138 -5.65 -16.16 -3.47
CA ALA A 138 -6.61 -17.25 -3.70
C ALA A 138 -7.64 -17.35 -2.57
N VAL A 139 -7.21 -17.24 -1.30
CA VAL A 139 -8.12 -17.25 -0.15
C VAL A 139 -9.03 -16.01 -0.16
N LEU A 140 -8.49 -14.82 -0.43
CA LEU A 140 -9.29 -13.60 -0.54
C LEU A 140 -10.32 -13.70 -1.66
N LEU A 141 -9.91 -14.19 -2.83
CA LEU A 141 -10.80 -14.39 -3.97
C LEU A 141 -11.95 -15.33 -3.61
N TYR A 142 -11.65 -16.46 -2.96
CA TYR A 142 -12.67 -17.39 -2.50
C TYR A 142 -13.71 -16.68 -1.62
N CYS A 143 -13.28 -15.86 -0.65
CA CYS A 143 -14.19 -15.09 0.20
C CYS A 143 -15.03 -14.07 -0.59
N VAL A 144 -14.42 -13.38 -1.56
CA VAL A 144 -15.12 -12.40 -2.40
C VAL A 144 -16.18 -13.10 -3.25
N PHE A 145 -15.83 -14.18 -3.97
CA PHE A 145 -16.78 -14.92 -4.79
C PHE A 145 -17.89 -15.57 -3.97
N GLN A 146 -17.58 -16.11 -2.79
CA GLN A 146 -18.59 -16.63 -1.88
C GLN A 146 -19.58 -15.55 -1.44
N THR A 147 -19.11 -14.31 -1.27
CA THR A 147 -19.96 -13.16 -0.95
C THR A 147 -20.90 -12.83 -2.11
N TYR A 148 -20.39 -12.78 -3.35
CA TYR A 148 -21.21 -12.61 -4.55
C TYR A 148 -22.25 -13.73 -4.69
N TYR A 149 -21.85 -14.98 -4.50
CA TYR A 149 -22.77 -16.12 -4.55
C TYR A 149 -23.88 -15.98 -3.50
N THR A 150 -23.52 -15.66 -2.26
CA THR A 150 -24.47 -15.53 -1.15
C THR A 150 -25.43 -14.35 -1.38
N ALA A 151 -24.92 -13.22 -1.88
CA ALA A 151 -25.74 -12.06 -2.22
C ALA A 151 -26.77 -12.39 -3.31
N ASN A 152 -26.37 -13.10 -4.37
CA ASN A 152 -27.27 -13.53 -5.42
C ASN A 152 -28.36 -14.48 -4.91
N VAL A 153 -27.99 -15.47 -4.08
CA VAL A 153 -28.95 -16.39 -3.45
C VAL A 153 -29.95 -15.65 -2.56
N LEU A 154 -29.50 -14.64 -1.79
CA LEU A 154 -30.38 -13.82 -0.96
C LEU A 154 -31.35 -12.95 -1.79
N MET A 155 -30.96 -12.58 -3.01
CA MET A 155 -31.82 -11.86 -3.97
C MET A 155 -32.78 -12.80 -4.72
N GLY A 156 -32.80 -14.09 -4.39
CA GLY A 156 -33.67 -15.09 -5.01
C GLY A 156 -33.15 -15.63 -6.34
N VAL A 157 -31.92 -15.26 -6.73
CA VAL A 157 -31.27 -15.74 -7.96
C VAL A 157 -30.34 -16.88 -7.59
N ASN A 158 -30.71 -18.11 -7.96
CA ASN A 158 -29.90 -19.29 -7.67
C ASN A 158 -29.37 -19.93 -8.97
N PRO A 159 -28.09 -19.73 -9.31
CA PRO A 159 -27.50 -20.26 -10.53
C PRO A 159 -27.42 -21.79 -10.56
N ASN A 160 -27.58 -22.46 -9.42
CA ASN A 160 -27.62 -23.93 -9.36
C ASN A 160 -29.02 -24.50 -9.63
N VAL A 161 -30.06 -23.66 -9.69
CA VAL A 161 -31.45 -24.08 -9.81
C VAL A 161 -32.07 -23.66 -11.14
N ASP A 162 -31.71 -22.48 -11.65
CA ASP A 162 -32.26 -21.99 -12.92
C ASP A 162 -31.24 -21.12 -13.67
N SER A 163 -30.68 -21.65 -14.76
CA SER A 163 -29.71 -20.96 -15.62
C SER A 163 -30.34 -19.86 -16.48
N THR A 164 -31.66 -19.69 -16.47
CA THR A 164 -32.33 -18.60 -17.19
C THR A 164 -32.32 -17.27 -16.43
N GLN A 165 -31.88 -17.28 -15.15
CA GLN A 165 -31.82 -16.10 -14.30
C GLN A 165 -30.49 -15.34 -14.38
N GLU A 166 -29.63 -15.64 -15.36
CA GLU A 166 -28.32 -15.01 -15.54
C GLU A 166 -28.41 -13.48 -15.67
N GLU A 167 -29.48 -12.95 -16.27
CA GLU A 167 -29.69 -11.50 -16.43
C GLU A 167 -29.98 -10.78 -15.09
N GLY A 168 -30.47 -11.50 -14.08
CA GLY A 168 -30.71 -10.98 -12.74
C GLY A 168 -29.52 -11.12 -11.79
N MET A 169 -28.44 -11.77 -12.24
CA MET A 169 -27.26 -11.98 -11.41
C MET A 169 -26.48 -10.68 -11.24
N LEU A 170 -26.14 -10.40 -9.99
CA LEU A 170 -25.19 -9.34 -9.66
C LEU A 170 -23.82 -9.74 -10.22
N GLY A 171 -23.50 -9.15 -11.37
CA GLY A 171 -22.26 -9.38 -12.09
C GLY A 171 -21.05 -8.92 -11.29
N VAL A 172 -19.90 -9.57 -11.52
CA VAL A 172 -18.65 -9.18 -10.90
C VAL A 172 -18.08 -7.97 -11.63
N GLU A 173 -18.39 -6.78 -11.11
CA GLU A 173 -17.91 -5.51 -11.66
C GLU A 173 -16.59 -5.05 -11.00
N PRO A 174 -15.69 -4.37 -11.73
CA PRO A 174 -14.40 -3.93 -11.21
C PRO A 174 -14.45 -3.08 -9.94
N ILE A 175 -15.44 -2.18 -9.84
CA ILE A 175 -15.59 -1.25 -8.72
C ILE A 175 -16.01 -2.01 -7.47
N LEU A 176 -17.10 -2.78 -7.56
CA LEU A 176 -17.62 -3.55 -6.43
C LEU A 176 -16.64 -4.65 -6.01
N PHE A 177 -15.99 -5.30 -6.98
CA PHE A 177 -14.94 -6.27 -6.72
C PHE A 177 -13.78 -5.64 -5.95
N GLY A 178 -13.27 -4.49 -6.41
CA GLY A 178 -12.19 -3.78 -5.72
C GLY A 178 -12.54 -3.39 -4.30
N LEU A 179 -13.80 -2.99 -4.06
CA LEU A 179 -14.31 -2.63 -2.73
C LEU A 179 -14.40 -3.85 -1.81
N LEU A 180 -15.00 -4.95 -2.28
CA LEU A 180 -15.11 -6.19 -1.50
C LEU A 180 -13.74 -6.79 -1.21
N TYR A 181 -12.86 -6.84 -2.21
CA TYR A 181 -11.49 -7.31 -2.07
C TYR A 181 -10.76 -6.51 -0.99
N LEU A 182 -10.82 -5.17 -1.05
CA LEU A 182 -10.21 -4.30 -0.04
C LEU A 182 -10.83 -4.50 1.35
N GLY A 183 -12.16 -4.67 1.42
CA GLY A 183 -12.87 -4.96 2.67
C GLY A 183 -12.36 -6.23 3.34
N PHE A 184 -12.27 -7.33 2.59
CA PHE A 184 -11.72 -8.60 3.09
C PHE A 184 -10.23 -8.51 3.42
N ASP A 185 -9.43 -7.80 2.63
CA ASP A 185 -8.01 -7.61 2.89
C ASP A 185 -7.78 -6.86 4.21
N ILE A 186 -8.52 -5.78 4.46
CA ILE A 186 -8.46 -5.04 5.72
C ILE A 186 -8.96 -5.92 6.88
N LEU A 187 -10.03 -6.69 6.68
CA LEU A 187 -10.56 -7.61 7.67
C LEU A 187 -9.51 -8.66 8.07
N PHE A 188 -8.82 -9.27 7.10
CA PHE A 188 -7.81 -10.30 7.36
C PHE A 188 -6.58 -9.73 8.06
N ILE A 189 -6.15 -8.52 7.68
CA ILE A 189 -5.09 -7.81 8.39
C ILE A 189 -5.52 -7.54 9.85
N PHE A 190 -6.76 -7.14 10.08
CA PHE A 190 -7.29 -6.93 11.43
C PHE A 190 -7.32 -8.22 12.24
N VAL A 191 -7.84 -9.33 11.67
CA VAL A 191 -7.86 -10.65 12.31
C VAL A 191 -6.46 -11.12 12.68
N LYS A 192 -5.49 -11.00 11.75
CA LYS A 192 -4.07 -11.34 12.01
C LYS A 192 -3.53 -10.57 13.21
N ARG A 193 -3.78 -9.25 13.30
CA ARG A 193 -3.30 -8.43 14.41
C ARG A 193 -3.92 -8.85 15.74
N THR A 194 -5.22 -9.10 15.75
CA THR A 194 -5.94 -9.56 16.95
C THR A 194 -5.38 -10.90 17.43
N LEU A 195 -5.13 -11.86 16.53
CA LEU A 195 -4.52 -13.14 16.87
C LEU A 195 -3.12 -12.97 17.46
N ILE A 196 -2.26 -12.17 16.82
CA ILE A 196 -0.89 -11.92 17.32
C ILE A 196 -0.91 -11.31 18.73
N ASN A 197 -1.82 -10.37 18.98
CA ASN A 197 -1.98 -9.75 20.30
C ASN A 197 -2.43 -10.78 21.34
N ILE A 198 -3.42 -11.62 21.02
CA ILE A 198 -3.88 -12.69 21.93
C ILE A 198 -2.74 -13.65 22.27
N PHE A 199 -1.96 -14.09 21.28
CA PHE A 199 -0.82 -14.98 21.52
C PHE A 199 0.29 -14.33 22.35
N ARG A 200 0.55 -13.03 22.14
CA ARG A 200 1.51 -12.28 22.94
C ARG A 200 1.05 -12.17 24.39
N ASP A 201 -0.20 -11.79 24.62
CA ASP A 201 -0.78 -11.64 25.96
C ASP A 201 -0.82 -12.99 26.69
N ALA A 202 -1.13 -14.08 25.98
CA ALA A 202 -1.08 -15.44 26.52
C ALA A 202 0.35 -15.84 26.91
N ARG A 203 1.35 -15.50 26.08
CA ARG A 203 2.76 -15.78 26.36
C ARG A 203 3.27 -14.98 27.55
N GLU A 204 2.90 -13.71 27.66
CA GLU A 204 3.27 -12.84 28.78
C GLU A 204 2.65 -13.34 30.10
N LYS A 205 1.37 -13.74 30.08
CA LYS A 205 0.72 -14.38 31.24
C LYS A 205 1.39 -15.69 31.65
N ALA A 206 1.73 -16.54 30.68
CA ALA A 206 2.43 -17.81 30.94
C ALA A 206 3.88 -17.62 31.44
N ALA A 207 4.55 -16.54 31.03
CA ALA A 207 5.89 -16.19 31.51
C ALA A 207 5.84 -15.53 32.90
N GLY A 208 4.81 -14.72 33.18
CA GLY A 208 4.57 -14.09 34.48
C GLY A 208 4.18 -15.08 35.57
N SER A 209 3.49 -16.18 35.24
CA SER A 209 3.12 -17.23 36.21
C SER A 209 4.24 -18.23 36.51
N ARG A 210 5.44 -18.06 35.93
CA ARG A 210 6.64 -18.88 36.18
C ARG A 210 7.67 -18.21 37.09
N LYS A 211 7.36 -17.04 37.65
CA LYS A 211 8.10 -16.39 38.74
C LYS A 211 7.31 -16.52 40.04
#